data_AF-A0A1B9YD74-F1
#
_entry.id   AF-A0A1B9YD74-F1
#
_cell.length_a   1.000
_cell.length_b   1.000
_cell.length_c   1.000
_cell.angle_alpha   90.00
_cell.angle_beta   90.00
_cell.angle_gamma   90.00
#
_symmetry.space_group_name_H-M   'P 1'
#
loop_
_entity.id
_entity.type
_entity.pdbx_description
1 polymer ?
#
loop_
_entity_poly.entity_id
_entity_poly.type
_entity_poly.pdbx_seq_one_letter_code
_entity_poly.pdbx_strand_id
1 'polypeptide(L)' 'MKNIVTGFLLIISSIAFGQSDNPYVYDEPEMSTMADGENPAGPGDPKLVPIDDYILALIVVAVIFTFAYAKRKKLSAE' A
#
# COMPACT_ATOMS: atom_id res chain seq x y z
N MET A 1 -14.28 -24.27 -7.73
CA MET A 1 -15.27 -23.32 -8.28
C MET A 1 -15.14 -21.92 -7.68
N LYS A 2 -15.11 -21.75 -6.35
CA LYS A 2 -14.96 -20.42 -5.70
C LYS A 2 -13.77 -19.59 -6.23
N ASN A 3 -12.61 -20.23 -6.40
CA ASN A 3 -11.38 -19.54 -6.83
C ASN A 3 -11.44 -19.05 -8.29
N ILE A 4 -12.20 -19.75 -9.15
CA ILE A 4 -12.38 -19.38 -10.57
C ILE A 4 -13.33 -18.17 -10.66
N VAL A 5 -14.41 -18.18 -9.86
CA VAL A 5 -15.37 -17.08 -9.80
C VAL A 5 -14.71 -15.79 -9.30
N THR A 6 -13.86 -15.87 -8.27
CA THR A 6 -13.12 -14.71 -7.77
C THR A 6 -12.15 -14.16 -8.81
N GLY A 7 -11.44 -15.02 -9.55
CA GLY A 7 -10.55 -14.58 -10.62
C GLY A 7 -11.30 -13.88 -11.76
N PHE A 8 -12.45 -14.43 -12.16
CA PHE A 8 -13.28 -13.84 -13.22
C PHE A 8 -13.86 -12.48 -12.80
N LEU A 9 -14.25 -12.34 -11.53
CA LEU A 9 -14.79 -11.10 -10.99
C LEU A 9 -13.76 -9.97 -11.01
N LEU A 10 -12.51 -10.25 -10.63
CA LEU A 10 -11.42 -9.26 -10.60
C LEU A 10 -11.06 -8.74 -12.01
N ILE A 11 -11.09 -9.62 -13.01
CA ILE A 11 -10.78 -9.27 -14.41
C ILE A 11 -11.90 -8.40 -15.00
N ILE A 12 -13.17 -8.72 -14.74
CA ILE A 12 -14.30 -7.92 -15.23
C ILE A 12 -14.31 -6.53 -14.55
N SER A 13 -14.03 -6.46 -13.25
CA SER A 13 -13.93 -5.19 -12.53
C SER A 13 -12.83 -4.28 -13.08
N SER A 14 -11.69 -4.83 -13.49
CA SER A 14 -10.59 -4.02 -14.05
C SER A 14 -10.91 -3.47 -15.45
N ILE A 15 -11.71 -4.17 -16.25
CA ILE A 15 -12.17 -3.68 -17.55
C ILE A 15 -13.22 -2.57 -17.38
N ALA A 16 -14.13 -2.71 -16.42
CA ALA A 16 -15.17 -1.70 -16.15
C ALA A 16 -14.62 -0.36 -15.64
N PHE A 17 -13.53 -0.37 -14.86
CA PHE A 17 -12.86 0.86 -14.40
C PHE A 17 -11.91 1.48 -15.44
N GLY A 18 -11.56 0.76 -16.51
CA GLY A 18 -10.66 1.23 -17.57
C GLY A 18 -11.35 1.92 -18.75
N GLN A 19 -12.68 1.85 -18.87
CA GLN A 19 -13.42 2.56 -19.92
C GLN A 19 -13.59 4.04 -19.53
N SER A 20 -12.53 4.80 -19.80
CA SER A 20 -12.39 6.24 -19.56
C SER A 20 -13.14 7.08 -20.60
N ASP A 21 -14.47 7.03 -20.59
CA ASP A 21 -15.26 8.20 -20.98
C ASP A 21 -15.60 8.97 -19.69
N ASN A 22 -14.55 9.45 -19.03
CA ASN A 22 -14.66 10.21 -17.80
C ASN A 22 -14.76 11.72 -18.15
N PRO A 23 -15.93 12.35 -18.05
CA PRO A 23 -16.11 13.78 -18.35
C PRO A 23 -15.44 14.70 -17.30
N TYR A 24 -14.81 14.12 -16.28
CA TYR A 24 -14.07 14.81 -15.23
C TYR A 24 -12.55 14.78 -15.43
N VAL A 25 -12.06 14.40 -16.62
CA VAL A 25 -10.66 14.63 -16.98
C VAL A 25 -10.51 16.13 -17.26
N TYR A 26 -9.92 16.84 -16.32
CA TYR A 26 -9.53 18.23 -16.49
C TYR A 26 -8.28 18.28 -17.37
N ASP A 27 -8.21 19.27 -18.27
CA ASP A 27 -6.97 19.56 -19.00
C ASP A 27 -5.83 19.74 -17.98
N GLU A 28 -4.77 18.95 -18.14
CA GLU A 28 -3.61 19.05 -17.27
C GLU A 28 -3.01 20.45 -17.43
N PRO A 29 -2.88 21.25 -16.36
CA PRO A 29 -2.19 22.53 -16.47
C PRO A 29 -0.74 22.28 -16.89
N GLU A 30 -0.24 23.06 -17.86
CA GLU A 30 1.16 23.01 -18.30
C GLU A 30 2.07 22.92 -17.08
N MET A 31 2.87 21.85 -17.03
CA MET A 31 3.75 21.47 -15.92
C MET A 31 3.97 22.62 -14.93
N SER A 32 3.18 22.61 -13.85
CA SER A 32 3.58 23.35 -12.66
C SER A 32 4.98 22.86 -12.33
N THR A 33 5.97 23.75 -12.43
CA THR A 33 7.28 23.53 -11.83
C THR A 33 6.99 23.10 -10.40
N MET A 34 7.20 21.81 -10.12
CA MET A 34 7.13 21.31 -8.76
C MET A 34 8.10 22.21 -8.00
N ALA A 35 7.58 23.03 -7.10
CA ALA A 35 8.43 23.77 -6.19
C ALA A 35 9.43 22.77 -5.60
N ASP A 36 10.70 23.16 -5.51
CA ASP A 36 11.76 22.47 -4.76
C ASP A 36 11.39 22.40 -3.25
N GLY A 37 10.25 21.79 -2.94
CA GLY A 37 9.90 21.33 -1.61
C GLY A 37 10.57 20.00 -1.40
N GLU A 38 11.12 19.78 -0.21
CA GLU A 38 11.92 18.61 0.16
C GLU A 38 11.33 17.31 -0.42
N ASN A 39 11.90 16.86 -1.54
CA ASN A 39 11.53 15.61 -2.16
C ASN A 39 11.82 14.51 -1.12
N PRO A 40 10.94 13.52 -0.90
CA PRO A 40 11.24 12.43 0.01
C PRO A 40 12.54 11.77 -0.41
N ALA A 41 13.40 11.47 0.57
CA ALA A 41 14.73 10.94 0.31
C ALA A 41 14.65 9.68 -0.56
N GLY A 42 15.41 9.68 -1.65
CA GLY A 42 15.51 8.56 -2.58
C GLY A 42 16.46 7.48 -2.07
N PRO A 43 16.45 6.29 -2.70
CA PRO A 43 17.41 5.25 -2.38
C PRO A 43 18.85 5.74 -2.62
N GLY A 44 19.67 5.75 -1.57
CA GLY A 44 21.06 6.23 -1.60
C GLY A 44 21.26 7.65 -1.04
N ASP A 45 20.19 8.34 -0.62
CA ASP A 45 20.32 9.64 0.02
C ASP A 45 20.94 9.52 1.42
N PRO A 46 21.87 10.41 1.80
CA PRO A 46 22.49 10.43 3.12
C PRO A 46 21.54 10.94 4.22
N LYS A 47 20.41 11.55 3.83
CA LYS A 47 19.37 12.03 4.75
C LYS A 47 18.51 10.84 5.15
N LEU A 48 18.73 10.32 6.36
CA LEU A 48 17.87 9.31 6.96
C LEU A 48 16.42 9.82 6.97
N VAL A 49 15.50 8.97 6.57
CA VAL A 49 14.07 9.29 6.58
C VAL A 49 13.61 9.19 8.03
N PRO A 50 12.70 10.06 8.51
CA PRO A 50 12.22 9.99 9.90
C PRO A 50 11.68 8.63 10.33
N ILE A 51 11.31 7.75 9.39
CA ILE A 51 10.84 6.38 9.67
C ILE A 51 11.96 5.45 10.18
N ASP A 52 13.22 5.73 9.84
CA ASP A 52 14.36 4.89 10.17
C ASP A 52 14.56 4.78 11.68
N ASP A 53 14.26 5.86 12.41
CA ASP A 53 14.29 5.93 13.88
C ASP A 53 13.28 4.98 14.54
N TYR A 54 12.20 4.61 13.83
CA TYR A 54 11.12 3.78 14.37
C TYR A 54 11.22 2.31 13.99
N ILE A 55 12.20 1.91 13.17
CA ILE A 55 12.34 0.53 12.67
C ILE A 55 12.35 -0.48 13.83
N LEU A 56 13.11 -0.20 14.90
CA LEU A 56 13.20 -1.11 16.04
C LEU A 56 11.84 -1.25 16.75
N ALA A 57 11.10 -0.16 16.93
CA ALA A 57 9.78 -0.18 17.54
C ALA A 57 8.78 -0.96 16.68
N LEU A 58 8.82 -0.77 15.36
CA LEU A 58 7.96 -1.50 14.42
C LEU A 58 8.22 -3.01 14.45
N ILE A 59 9.48 -3.43 14.56
CA ILE A 59 9.84 -4.84 14.72
C ILE A 59 9.24 -5.41 16.00
N VAL A 60 9.35 -4.71 17.13
CA VAL A 60 8.78 -5.16 18.42
C VAL A 60 7.26 -5.32 18.32
N VAL A 61 6.58 -4.35 17.72
CA VAL A 61 5.12 -4.40 17.51
C VAL A 61 4.74 -5.59 16.64
N ALA A 62 5.46 -5.83 15.55
CA ALA A 62 5.21 -6.97 14.65
C ALA A 62 5.37 -8.32 15.37
N VAL A 63 6.41 -8.46 16.22
CA VAL A 63 6.63 -9.68 17.02
C VAL A 63 5.47 -9.92 17.98
N ILE A 64 5.04 -8.88 18.72
CA ILE A 64 3.92 -8.99 19.66
C ILE A 64 2.65 -9.46 18.96
N PHE A 65 2.30 -8.86 17.81
CA PHE A 65 1.12 -9.26 17.05
C PHE A 65 1.22 -10.70 16.55
N THR A 66 2.39 -11.10 16.06
CA THR A 66 2.63 -12.47 15.57
C THR A 66 2.42 -13.50 16.68
N PHE A 67 2.97 -13.25 17.88
CA PHE A 67 2.78 -14.13 19.03
C PHE A 67 1.33 -14.15 19.53
N ALA A 68 0.67 -13.00 19.60
CA ALA A 68 -0.73 -12.90 20.01
C ALA A 68 -1.64 -13.68 19.05
N TYR A 69 -1.41 -13.55 17.74
CA TYR A 69 -2.14 -14.29 16.71
C TYR A 69 -1.88 -15.80 16.80
N ALA A 70 -0.62 -16.23 16.95
CA ALA A 70 -0.27 -17.64 17.10
C ALA A 70 -0.93 -18.27 18.34
N LYS A 71 -0.97 -17.55 19.47
CA LYS A 71 -1.68 -17.99 20.68
C LYS A 71 -3.19 -18.10 20.46
N ARG A 72 -3.82 -17.13 19.81
CA ARG A 72 -5.26 -17.20 19.48
C ARG A 72 -5.57 -18.38 18.57
N LYS A 73 -4.73 -18.64 17.56
CA LYS A 73 -4.89 -19.81 16.68
C LYS A 73 -4.79 -21.13 17.44
N LYS A 74 -3.85 -21.23 18.39
CA LYS A 74 -3.71 -22.43 19.24
C LYS A 74 -4.94 -22.65 20.12
N LEU A 75 -5.47 -21.60 20.75
CA LEU A 75 -6.67 -21.68 21.59
C LEU A 75 -7.96 -21.98 20.83
N SER A 76 -8.02 -21.65 19.53
CA SER A 76 -9.17 -21.95 18.67
C SER A 76 -9.12 -23.34 18.03
N ALA A 77 -8.01 -24.07 18.19
CA ALA A 77 -7.78 -25.41 17.63
C ALA A 77 -7.89 -26.53 18.68
N GLU A 78 -8.18 -26.16 19.94
CA GLU A 78 -8.48 -27.04 21.07
C GLU A 78 -9.99 -26.98 21.35
#